data_AF-A0A5C8MJ13-F1
#
_entry.id   AF-A0A5C8MJ13-F1
#
_cell.length_a   1.000
_cell.length_b   1.000
_cell.length_c   1.000
_cell.angle_alpha   90.00
_cell.angle_beta   90.00
_cell.angle_gamma   90.00
#
_symmetry.space_group_name_H-M   'P 1'
#
loop_
_entity.id
_entity.type
_entity.pdbx_description
1 polymer ?
#
loop_
_entity_poly.entity_id
_entity_poly.type
_entity_poly.pdbx_seq_one_letter_code
_entity_poly.pdbx_strand_id
1 'polypeptide(L)'
;HEEIKELDPIMFDHFWNHPHLYTPRRGERFIDVQNRAFAAIERIIKRHPEGNILIVTHGVVLKTVIARFKNMPLKELWAPPYMYGTSVTTVQVNDGKFELITEGDVSHLEEVREV
;
A
#
# COMPACT_ATOMS: atom_id res chain seq x y z
N HIS A 1 2.54 -4.23 19.68
CA HIS A 1 3.81 -3.74 19.07
C HIS A 1 5.01 -3.87 20.01
N GLU A 2 4.85 -3.69 21.33
CA GLU A 2 5.96 -3.72 22.30
C GLU A 2 6.83 -5.00 22.24
N GLU A 3 6.22 -6.19 22.22
CA GLU A 3 6.98 -7.45 22.16
C GLU A 3 7.92 -7.53 20.94
N ILE A 4 7.50 -7.01 19.78
CA ILE A 4 8.31 -7.01 18.55
C ILE A 4 9.47 -6.03 18.68
N LYS A 5 9.22 -4.85 19.27
CA LYS A 5 10.23 -3.82 19.48
C LYS A 5 11.32 -4.28 20.45
N GLU A 6 10.96 -5.05 21.48
CA GLU A 6 11.92 -5.64 22.41
C GLU A 6 12.79 -6.71 21.74
N LEU A 7 12.20 -7.53 20.85
CA LEU A 7 12.92 -8.60 20.15
C LEU A 7 13.90 -8.09 19.10
N ASP A 8 13.51 -7.09 18.31
CA ASP A 8 14.35 -6.50 17.26
C ASP A 8 14.04 -5.00 17.07
N PRO A 9 14.62 -4.14 17.93
CA PRO A 9 14.31 -2.70 17.91
C PRO A 9 14.75 -2.02 16.61
N ILE A 10 15.83 -2.50 15.98
CA ILE A 10 16.34 -1.93 14.72
C ILE A 10 15.37 -2.26 13.58
N MET A 11 14.95 -3.52 13.45
CA MET A 11 13.99 -3.88 12.42
C MET A 11 12.61 -3.26 12.65
N PHE A 12 12.21 -3.08 13.90
CA PHE A 12 10.98 -2.35 14.24
C PHE A 12 11.06 -0.88 13.80
N ASP A 13 12.18 -0.20 14.07
CA ASP A 13 12.41 1.18 13.59
C ASP A 13 12.45 1.25 12.06
N HIS A 14 13.17 0.33 11.41
CA HIS A 14 13.20 0.27 9.95
C HIS A 14 11.81 0.01 9.37
N PHE A 15 10.94 -0.74 10.05
CA PHE A 15 9.59 -0.97 9.56
C PHE A 15 8.78 0.34 9.52
N TRP A 16 8.82 1.15 10.58
CA TRP A 16 7.94 2.33 10.73
C TRP A 16 8.57 3.66 10.28
N ASN A 17 9.87 3.84 10.48
CA ASN A 17 10.55 5.13 10.28
C ASN A 17 11.48 5.13 9.07
N HIS A 18 12.12 3.98 8.78
CA HIS A 18 13.04 3.84 7.65
C HIS A 18 12.67 2.66 6.73
N PRO A 19 11.45 2.62 6.14
CA PRO A 19 10.94 1.47 5.39
C PRO A 19 11.85 1.01 4.24
N HIS A 20 12.60 1.91 3.63
CA HIS A 20 13.60 1.59 2.60
C HIS A 20 14.80 0.76 3.11
N LEU A 21 15.05 0.71 4.42
CA LEU A 21 16.09 -0.08 5.08
C LEU A 21 15.55 -1.40 5.67
N TYR A 22 14.23 -1.62 5.65
CA TYR A 22 13.59 -2.82 6.20
C TYR A 22 13.98 -4.06 5.39
N THR A 23 14.86 -4.88 5.98
CA THR A 23 15.46 -6.08 5.35
C THR A 23 15.40 -7.28 6.31
N PRO A 24 14.21 -7.87 6.52
CA PRO A 24 14.05 -8.92 7.52
C PRO A 24 14.78 -10.20 7.09
N ARG A 25 15.32 -10.95 8.06
CA ARG A 25 15.96 -12.26 7.80
C ARG A 25 14.98 -13.30 7.26
N ARG A 26 13.71 -13.19 7.62
CA ARG A 26 12.60 -14.03 7.14
C ARG A 26 11.41 -13.12 6.84
N GLY A 27 10.76 -13.35 5.71
CA GLY A 27 9.64 -12.52 5.25
C GLY A 27 10.03 -11.65 4.05
N GLU A 28 9.12 -10.75 3.68
CA GLU A 28 9.25 -9.88 2.51
C GLU A 28 9.75 -8.50 2.91
N ARG A 29 10.53 -7.84 2.04
CA ARG A 29 10.75 -6.40 2.12
C ARG A 29 9.56 -5.67 1.50
N PHE A 30 9.39 -4.38 1.82
CA PHE A 30 8.32 -3.58 1.21
C PHE A 30 8.40 -3.51 -0.32
N ILE A 31 9.62 -3.49 -0.89
CA ILE A 31 9.81 -3.53 -2.34
C ILE A 31 9.33 -4.84 -2.96
N ASP A 32 9.48 -5.96 -2.25
CA ASP A 32 9.04 -7.28 -2.73
C ASP A 32 7.51 -7.31 -2.80
N VAL A 33 6.84 -6.79 -1.76
CA VAL A 33 5.38 -6.60 -1.71
C VAL A 33 4.90 -5.68 -2.84
N GLN A 34 5.54 -4.53 -3.02
CA GLN A 34 5.21 -3.57 -4.08
C GLN A 34 5.26 -4.23 -5.46
N ASN A 35 6.35 -4.96 -5.75
CA ASN A 35 6.56 -5.59 -7.04
C ASN A 35 5.53 -6.68 -7.33
N ARG A 36 5.27 -7.59 -6.39
CA ARG A 36 4.28 -8.66 -6.60
C ARG A 36 2.85 -8.14 -6.70
N ALA A 37 2.52 -7.10 -5.92
CA ALA A 37 1.19 -6.51 -5.92
C ALA A 37 0.93 -5.77 -7.24
N PHE A 38 1.88 -4.96 -7.68
CA PHE A 38 1.76 -4.24 -8.94
C PHE A 38 1.66 -5.20 -10.14
N ALA A 39 2.49 -6.25 -10.17
CA ALA A 39 2.39 -7.29 -11.21
C ALA A 39 1.03 -8.01 -11.21
N ALA A 40 0.42 -8.20 -10.03
CA ALA A 40 -0.94 -8.74 -9.95
C ALA A 40 -1.98 -7.78 -10.53
N ILE A 41 -1.89 -6.48 -10.22
CA ILE A 41 -2.76 -5.43 -10.75
C ILE A 41 -2.65 -5.34 -12.27
N GLU A 42 -1.43 -5.32 -12.82
CA GLU A 42 -1.21 -5.30 -14.27
C GLU A 42 -1.86 -6.50 -14.97
N ARG A 43 -1.75 -7.70 -14.39
CA ARG A 43 -2.41 -8.90 -14.92
C ARG A 43 -3.93 -8.81 -14.86
N ILE A 44 -4.48 -8.22 -13.80
CA ILE A 44 -5.93 -8.02 -13.63
C ILE A 44 -6.43 -7.05 -14.71
N ILE A 45 -5.79 -5.89 -14.87
CA ILE A 45 -6.14 -4.90 -15.90
C ILE A 45 -6.05 -5.50 -17.30
N LYS A 46 -4.99 -6.27 -17.60
CA LYS A 46 -4.85 -6.94 -18.91
C LYS A 46 -5.98 -7.93 -19.23
N ARG A 47 -6.58 -8.57 -18.21
CA ARG A 47 -7.70 -9.50 -18.38
C ARG A 47 -9.06 -8.80 -18.48
N HIS A 48 -9.13 -7.55 -18.03
CA HIS A 48 -10.34 -6.75 -17.96
C HIS A 48 -10.04 -5.36 -18.57
N PRO A 49 -9.96 -5.27 -19.91
CA PRO A 49 -9.52 -4.05 -20.60
C PRO A 49 -10.50 -2.88 -20.46
N GLU A 50 -11.75 -3.17 -20.08
CA GLU A 50 -12.82 -2.19 -19.91
C GLU A 50 -13.62 -2.47 -18.64
N GLY A 51 -14.31 -1.45 -18.15
CA GLY A 51 -15.18 -1.53 -16.98
C GLY A 51 -14.47 -1.23 -15.66
N ASN A 52 -15.16 -1.52 -14.56
CA ASN A 52 -14.71 -1.22 -13.21
C ASN A 52 -14.30 -2.51 -12.49
N ILE A 53 -13.18 -2.48 -11.79
CA ILE A 53 -12.64 -3.62 -11.04
C ILE A 53 -12.50 -3.21 -9.57
N LEU A 54 -13.07 -4.01 -8.68
CA LEU A 54 -12.83 -3.88 -7.24
C LEU A 54 -11.68 -4.81 -6.82
N ILE A 55 -10.68 -4.24 -6.15
CA ILE A 55 -9.58 -5.00 -5.54
C ILE A 55 -9.66 -4.83 -4.03
N VAL A 56 -9.83 -5.95 -3.31
CA VAL A 56 -9.80 -5.98 -1.85
C VAL A 56 -8.46 -6.54 -1.40
N THR A 57 -7.76 -5.82 -0.51
CA THR A 57 -6.41 -6.19 -0.06
C THR A 57 -6.09 -5.63 1.33
N HIS A 58 -4.81 -5.61 1.71
CA HIS A 58 -4.31 -5.20 3.03
C HIS A 58 -3.60 -3.83 3.00
N GLY A 59 -3.46 -3.19 4.17
CA GLY A 59 -2.89 -1.83 4.29
C GLY A 59 -1.47 -1.66 3.72
N VAL A 60 -0.55 -2.58 4.00
CA VAL A 60 0.84 -2.52 3.45
C VAL A 60 0.84 -2.67 1.92
N VAL A 61 -0.02 -3.53 1.38
CA VAL A 61 -0.19 -3.69 -0.08
C VAL A 61 -0.70 -2.39 -0.68
N LEU A 62 -1.73 -1.78 -0.09
CA LEU A 62 -2.25 -0.48 -0.53
C LEU A 62 -1.17 0.60 -0.50
N LYS A 63 -0.47 0.78 0.63
CA LYS A 63 0.59 1.79 0.78
C LYS A 63 1.69 1.63 -0.27
N THR A 64 2.17 0.40 -0.48
CA THR A 64 3.24 0.15 -1.45
C THR A 64 2.79 0.39 -2.89
N VAL A 65 1.58 -0.02 -3.26
CA VAL A 65 1.01 0.20 -4.60
C VAL A 65 0.74 1.69 -4.86
N ILE A 66 0.14 2.39 -3.90
CA ILE A 66 -0.15 3.82 -4.02
C ILE A 66 1.14 4.64 -4.12
N ALA A 67 2.17 4.30 -3.32
CA ALA A 67 3.48 4.92 -3.46
C ALA A 67 4.03 4.78 -4.89
N ARG A 68 3.84 3.61 -5.53
CA ARG A 68 4.23 3.40 -6.93
C ARG A 68 3.40 4.25 -7.90
N PHE A 69 2.08 4.35 -7.73
CA PHE A 69 1.24 5.22 -8.55
C PHE A 69 1.64 6.70 -8.44
N LYS A 70 2.04 7.14 -7.24
CA LYS A 70 2.51 8.51 -6.98
C LYS A 70 3.97 8.75 -7.36
N ASN A 71 4.70 7.74 -7.84
CA ASN A 71 6.16 7.78 -8.02
C ASN A 71 6.91 8.24 -6.75
N MET A 72 6.39 7.84 -5.58
CA MET A 72 6.90 8.18 -4.26
C MET A 72 7.96 7.17 -3.83
N PRO A 73 9.12 7.62 -3.30
CA PRO A 73 10.15 6.71 -2.83
C PRO A 73 9.68 5.91 -1.61
N LEU A 74 10.10 4.65 -1.48
CA LEU A 74 9.69 3.79 -0.36
C LEU A 74 10.05 4.33 1.02
N LYS A 75 11.01 5.25 1.13
CA LYS A 75 11.31 5.94 2.41
C LYS A 75 10.11 6.72 2.96
N GLU A 76 9.18 7.12 2.10
CA GLU A 76 7.96 7.87 2.43
C GLU A 76 6.72 6.96 2.49
N LEU A 77 6.89 5.64 2.57
CA LEU A 77 5.80 4.65 2.50
C LEU A 77 4.62 4.94 3.46
N TRP A 78 4.91 5.45 4.65
CA TRP A 78 3.90 5.73 5.68
C TRP A 78 3.37 7.16 5.67
N ALA A 79 3.75 7.97 4.67
CA ALA A 79 3.19 9.31 4.50
C ALA A 79 1.65 9.26 4.46
N PRO A 80 0.94 10.25 5.04
CA PRO A 80 -0.52 10.33 5.00
C PRO A 80 -1.10 10.25 3.58
N PRO A 81 -2.37 9.83 3.43
CA PRO A 81 -3.35 9.51 4.49
C PRO A 81 -3.17 8.10 5.09
N TYR A 82 -3.75 7.86 6.26
CA TYR A 82 -3.88 6.50 6.80
C TYR A 82 -4.85 5.68 5.95
N MET A 83 -4.53 4.41 5.69
CA MET A 83 -5.40 3.52 4.91
C MET A 83 -6.34 2.79 5.86
N TYR A 84 -7.47 3.40 6.16
CA TYR A 84 -8.47 2.81 7.05
C TYR A 84 -9.06 1.52 6.47
N GLY A 85 -9.51 0.64 7.35
CA GLY A 85 -10.32 -0.52 6.97
C GLY A 85 -11.50 -0.06 6.12
N THR A 86 -11.74 -0.79 5.03
CA THR A 86 -12.79 -0.49 4.03
C THR A 86 -12.76 0.90 3.40
N SER A 87 -11.69 1.68 3.57
CA SER A 87 -11.50 2.93 2.84
C SER A 87 -11.45 2.69 1.32
N VAL A 88 -11.92 3.67 0.55
CA VAL A 88 -12.03 3.58 -0.91
C VAL A 88 -10.95 4.42 -1.58
N THR A 89 -10.11 3.77 -2.36
CA THR A 89 -9.13 4.40 -3.24
C THR A 89 -9.52 4.10 -4.68
N THR A 90 -9.72 5.15 -5.48
CA THR A 90 -10.08 5.03 -6.90
C THR A 90 -8.88 5.41 -7.76
N VAL A 91 -8.52 4.54 -8.69
CA VAL A 91 -7.45 4.75 -9.67
C VAL A 91 -8.03 4.56 -11.06
N GLN A 92 -7.85 5.55 -11.93
CA GLN A 92 -8.19 5.45 -13.33
C GLN A 92 -6.97 4.98 -14.12
N VAL A 93 -7.19 4.09 -15.10
CA VAL A 93 -6.12 3.57 -15.95
C VAL A 93 -6.47 3.86 -17.40
N ASN A 94 -5.65 4.70 -18.05
CA ASN A 94 -5.78 5.07 -19.47
C ASN A 94 -4.44 4.83 -20.17
N ASP A 95 -4.42 4.05 -21.24
CA ASP A 95 -3.19 3.72 -22.00
C ASP A 95 -2.02 3.23 -21.11
N GLY A 96 -2.34 2.43 -20.09
CA GLY A 96 -1.36 1.91 -19.12
C GLY A 96 -0.84 2.94 -18.11
N LYS A 97 -1.32 4.18 -18.15
CA LYS A 97 -1.02 5.21 -17.16
C LYS A 97 -2.03 5.15 -16.02
N PHE A 98 -1.51 5.19 -14.79
CA PHE A 98 -2.30 5.18 -13.58
C PHE A 98 -2.49 6.60 -13.06
N GLU A 99 -3.73 6.98 -12.81
CA GLU A 99 -4.11 8.27 -12.23
C GLU A 99 -4.90 8.03 -10.95
N LEU A 100 -4.39 8.55 -9.83
CA LEU A 100 -5.05 8.43 -8.53
C LEU A 100 -6.14 9.51 -8.42
N ILE A 101 -7.41 9.10 -8.38
CA ILE A 101 -8.57 9.99 -8.35
C ILE A 101 -8.98 10.30 -6.91
N THR A 102 -9.07 9.26 -6.07
CA THR A 102 -9.32 9.39 -4.63
C THR A 102 -8.40 8.46 -3.87
N GLU A 103 -8.06 8.82 -2.64
CA GLU A 103 -7.16 8.04 -1.80
C GLU A 103 -7.71 7.94 -0.38
N GLY A 104 -7.97 6.72 0.08
CA GLY A 104 -8.38 6.45 1.45
C GLY A 104 -9.70 7.12 1.84
N ASP A 105 -10.64 7.24 0.91
CA ASP A 105 -11.95 7.86 1.18
C ASP A 105 -12.73 7.03 2.21
N VAL A 106 -13.18 7.70 3.26
CA VAL A 106 -13.94 7.12 4.37
C VAL A 106 -15.29 7.81 4.52
N SER A 107 -15.78 8.50 3.49
CA SER A 107 -17.03 9.27 3.53
C SER A 107 -18.26 8.42 3.87
N HIS A 108 -18.18 7.12 3.60
CA HIS A 108 -19.23 6.13 3.90
C HIS A 108 -19.16 5.57 5.32
N LEU A 109 -18.10 5.83 6.08
CA LEU A 109 -17.93 5.33 7.45
C LEU A 109 -18.54 6.32 8.45
N GLU A 110 -19.39 5.80 9.33
CA GLU A 110 -19.97 6.58 10.44
C GLU A 110 -18.90 6.93 11.50
N GLU A 111 -17.96 6.01 11.73
CA GLU A 111 -16.83 6.20 12.63
C GLU A 111 -15.53 5.71 11.99
N VAL A 112 -14.47 6.50 12.15
CA VAL A 112 -13.13 6.22 11.63
C VAL A 112 -12.19 5.96 12.80
N ARG A 113 -11.54 4.80 12.82
CA ARG A 113 -10.63 4.39 13.91
C ARG A 113 -9.30 3.90 13.34
N GLU A 114 -8.20 4.45 13.84
CA GLU A 114 -6.87 3.87 13.65
C GLU A 114 -6.75 2.65 14.59
N VAL A 115 -6.42 1.48 14.04
CA VAL A 115 -6.35 0.20 14.73
C VAL A 115 -4.95 -0.37 14.62
#